data_AF-A0A1V2PF78-F1
#
_entry.id   AF-A0A1V2PF78-F1
#
_cell.length_a   1.000
_cell.length_b   1.000
_cell.length_c   1.000
_cell.angle_alpha   90.00
_cell.angle_beta   90.00
_cell.angle_gamma   90.00
#
_symmetry.space_group_name_H-M   'P 1'
#
loop_
_entity.id
_entity.type
_entity.pdbx_description
1 polymer ?
#
loop_
_entity_poly.entity_id
_entity_poly.type
_entity_poly.pdbx_seq_one_letter_code
_entity_poly.pdbx_strand_id
1 'polypeptide(L)'
;MAKNLVKYGVRYGPMAFEAVKHGREPAQQAIQAALAKRTARRKAVEHALTVRDGSLLKVIKDGSAIFFVFSGDAIVTTYPPVPQATYPELLRHADLDRREKAAELAAAQRPKLTDRLPKRRRRA
;
A
#
# COMPACT_ATOMS: atom_id res chain seq x y z
N MET A 1 26.32 40.19 19.23
CA MET A 1 24.97 39.58 19.19
C MET A 1 24.96 38.05 19.00
N ALA A 2 26.08 37.32 19.11
CA ALA A 2 26.12 35.86 18.88
C ALA A 2 26.15 34.98 20.17
N LYS A 3 26.46 35.56 21.33
CA LYS A 3 26.64 34.79 22.59
C LYS A 3 25.33 34.27 23.22
N ASN A 4 24.18 34.86 22.87
CA ASN A 4 22.89 34.45 23.43
C ASN A 4 22.22 33.31 22.66
N LEU A 5 22.49 33.13 21.37
CA LEU A 5 21.87 32.06 20.55
C LEU A 5 22.33 30.66 20.97
N VAL A 6 23.61 30.53 21.31
CA VAL A 6 24.22 29.28 21.79
C VAL A 6 23.59 28.83 23.12
N LYS A 7 23.24 29.78 23.99
CA LYS A 7 22.68 29.49 25.32
C LYS A 7 21.23 28.95 25.25
N TYR A 8 20.49 29.32 24.20
CA TYR A 8 19.13 28.82 23.95
C TYR A 8 19.12 27.43 23.29
N GLY A 9 20.07 27.13 22.41
CA GLY A 9 20.18 25.82 21.76
C GLY A 9 20.43 24.66 22.73
N VAL A 10 21.19 24.88 23.81
CA VAL A 10 21.49 23.85 24.84
C VAL A 10 20.28 23.58 25.74
N ARG A 11 19.43 24.59 25.99
CA ARG A 11 18.31 24.49 26.94
C ARG A 11 17.06 23.84 26.35
N TYR A 12 16.87 23.95 25.03
CA TYR A 12 15.73 23.38 24.31
C TYR A 12 16.09 22.22 23.36
N GLY A 13 17.39 21.99 23.11
CA GLY A 13 17.88 20.89 22.29
C GLY A 13 17.43 19.50 22.75
N PRO A 14 17.49 19.15 24.05
CA PRO A 14 17.13 17.82 24.53
C PRO A 14 15.63 17.51 24.36
N MET A 15 14.75 18.45 24.71
CA MET A 15 13.28 18.29 24.63
C MET A 15 12.79 18.14 23.18
N ALA A 16 13.37 18.90 22.24
CA ALA A 16 13.05 18.75 20.82
C ALA A 16 13.57 17.42 20.24
N PHE A 17 14.74 16.96 20.71
CA PHE A 17 15.34 15.70 20.28
C PHE A 17 14.54 14.48 20.75
N GLU A 18 13.99 14.51 21.97
CA GLU A 18 13.13 13.47 22.51
C GLU A 18 11.78 13.41 21.79
N ALA A 19 11.14 14.55 21.51
CA ALA A 19 9.91 14.61 20.72
C ALA A 19 10.09 14.07 19.28
N VAL A 20 11.21 14.37 18.64
CA VAL A 20 11.55 13.85 17.30
C VAL A 20 11.89 12.36 17.34
N LYS A 21 12.54 11.87 18.40
CA LYS A 21 12.83 10.45 18.58
C LYS A 21 11.57 9.63 18.79
N HIS A 22 10.65 10.07 19.64
CA HIS A 22 9.38 9.37 19.87
C HIS A 22 8.40 9.51 18.70
N GLY A 23 8.47 10.59 17.90
CA GLY A 23 7.66 10.73 16.68
C GLY A 23 8.15 9.88 15.50
N ARG A 24 9.38 9.37 15.53
CA ARG A 24 9.94 8.55 14.44
C ARG A 24 9.36 7.14 14.40
N GLU A 25 9.11 6.53 15.55
CA GLU A 25 8.53 5.17 15.63
C GLU A 25 7.15 5.06 14.95
N PRO A 26 6.16 5.93 15.23
CA PRO A 26 4.85 5.85 14.57
C PRO A 26 4.94 6.21 13.07
N ALA A 27 5.79 7.17 12.70
CA ALA A 27 5.99 7.52 11.30
C ALA A 27 6.61 6.36 10.51
N GLN A 28 7.59 5.65 11.09
CA GLN A 28 8.19 4.48 10.48
C GLN A 28 7.19 3.32 10.35
N GLN A 29 6.35 3.09 11.36
CA GLN A 29 5.29 2.06 11.30
C GLN A 29 4.29 2.35 10.18
N ALA A 30 3.86 3.60 10.03
CA ALA A 30 2.95 4.00 8.95
C ALA A 30 3.57 3.79 7.56
N ILE A 31 4.86 4.14 7.40
CA ILE A 31 5.60 3.91 6.16
C ILE A 31 5.70 2.41 5.87
N GLN A 32 6.06 1.60 6.87
CA GLN A 32 6.16 0.15 6.73
C GLN A 32 4.81 -0.48 6.37
N ALA A 33 3.72 -0.06 7.01
CA ALA A 33 2.37 -0.53 6.69
C ALA A 33 1.96 -0.17 5.26
N ALA A 34 2.28 1.05 4.81
CA ALA A 34 2.03 1.48 3.43
C ALA A 34 2.83 0.65 2.41
N LEU A 35 4.10 0.37 2.71
CA LEU A 35 4.95 -0.49 1.89
C LEU A 35 4.44 -1.93 1.86
N ALA A 36 4.10 -2.50 3.02
CA ALA A 36 3.54 -3.84 3.15
C ALA A 36 2.24 -3.99 2.35
N LYS A 37 1.36 -2.99 2.40
CA LYS A 37 0.15 -2.94 1.57
C LYS A 37 0.47 -2.94 0.08
N ARG A 38 1.47 -2.16 -0.36
CA ARG A 38 1.87 -2.08 -1.77
C ARG A 38 2.46 -3.39 -2.26
N THR A 39 3.32 -4.03 -1.47
CA THR A 39 3.93 -5.32 -1.83
C THR A 39 2.91 -6.45 -1.81
N ALA A 40 2.00 -6.47 -0.83
CA ALA A 40 0.89 -7.43 -0.76
C ALA A 40 -0.02 -7.31 -2.00
N ARG A 41 -0.40 -6.08 -2.38
CA ARG A 41 -1.19 -5.86 -3.60
C ARG A 41 -0.47 -6.34 -4.85
N ARG A 42 0.83 -6.03 -4.99
CA ARG A 42 1.63 -6.45 -6.15
C ARG A 42 1.67 -7.97 -6.27
N LYS A 43 1.98 -8.68 -5.18
CA LYS A 43 1.98 -10.15 -5.13
C LYS A 43 0.61 -10.73 -5.48
N ALA A 44 -0.45 -10.15 -4.93
CA ALA A 44 -1.81 -10.60 -5.20
C ALA A 44 -2.18 -10.43 -6.68
N VAL A 45 -1.81 -9.32 -7.30
CA VAL A 45 -2.04 -9.11 -8.74
C VAL A 45 -1.20 -10.07 -9.58
N GLU A 46 0.08 -10.24 -9.27
CA GLU A 46 0.96 -11.19 -9.97
C GLU A 46 0.42 -12.62 -9.91
N HIS A 47 -0.11 -13.05 -8.77
CA HIS A 47 -0.74 -14.36 -8.62
C HIS A 47 -2.11 -14.44 -9.30
N ALA A 48 -2.91 -13.38 -9.24
CA ALA A 48 -4.20 -13.33 -9.91
C ALA A 48 -4.05 -13.41 -11.45
N LEU A 49 -2.92 -12.94 -12.01
CA LEU A 49 -2.60 -13.09 -13.43
C LEU A 49 -2.24 -14.52 -13.83
N THR A 50 -1.81 -15.37 -12.88
CA THR A 50 -1.42 -16.75 -13.18
C THR A 50 -2.59 -17.74 -13.09
N VAL A 51 -3.70 -17.34 -12.47
CA VAL A 51 -4.90 -18.18 -12.34
C VAL A 51 -5.91 -17.89 -13.44
N ARG A 52 -6.78 -18.87 -13.72
CA ARG A 52 -7.85 -18.72 -14.72
C ARG A 52 -8.96 -17.81 -14.18
N ASP A 53 -9.43 -16.89 -15.02
CA ASP A 53 -10.47 -15.92 -14.66
C ASP A 53 -10.16 -15.18 -13.35
N GLY A 54 -8.89 -14.78 -13.22
CA GLY A 54 -8.33 -14.20 -12.00
C GLY A 54 -8.93 -12.85 -11.63
N SER A 55 -9.42 -12.74 -10.41
CA SER A 55 -9.95 -11.51 -9.84
C SER A 55 -9.47 -11.29 -8.41
N LEU A 56 -9.58 -10.05 -7.94
CA LEU A 56 -9.00 -9.60 -6.69
C LEU A 56 -10.02 -8.80 -5.88
N LEU A 57 -10.17 -9.14 -4.60
CA LEU A 57 -11.02 -8.39 -3.67
C LEU A 57 -10.16 -7.85 -2.54
N LYS A 58 -10.24 -6.54 -2.32
CA LYS A 58 -9.59 -5.88 -1.19
C LYS A 58 -10.57 -5.77 -0.03
N VAL A 59 -10.25 -6.45 1.05
CA VAL A 59 -10.94 -6.34 2.34
C VAL A 59 -10.03 -5.59 3.32
N ILE A 60 -10.61 -4.73 4.17
CA ILE A 60 -9.87 -4.06 5.23
C ILE A 60 -10.37 -4.59 6.56
N LYS A 61 -9.46 -5.13 7.38
CA LYS A 61 -9.72 -5.56 8.75
C LYS A 61 -8.64 -5.00 9.67
N ASP A 62 -9.04 -4.40 10.78
CA ASP A 62 -8.13 -3.87 11.82
C ASP A 62 -7.01 -2.96 11.26
N GLY A 63 -7.36 -2.10 10.30
CA GLY A 63 -6.42 -1.19 9.63
C GLY A 63 -5.49 -1.84 8.60
N SER A 64 -5.54 -3.17 8.45
CA SER A 64 -4.75 -3.93 7.47
C SER A 64 -5.57 -4.24 6.22
N ALA A 65 -4.94 -4.07 5.04
CA ALA A 65 -5.55 -4.44 3.77
C ALA A 65 -5.18 -5.88 3.41
N ILE A 66 -6.20 -6.73 3.29
CA ILE A 66 -6.10 -8.12 2.87
C ILE A 66 -6.65 -8.23 1.45
N PHE A 67 -5.84 -8.76 0.54
CA PHE A 67 -6.19 -8.97 -0.85
C PHE A 67 -6.50 -10.45 -1.07
N PHE A 68 -7.76 -10.77 -1.31
CA PHE A 68 -8.20 -12.10 -1.71
C PHE A 68 -8.01 -12.26 -3.21
N VAL A 69 -7.40 -13.37 -3.60
CA VAL A 69 -7.24 -13.76 -5.00
C VAL A 69 -8.23 -14.87 -5.31
N PHE A 70 -9.03 -14.68 -6.35
CA PHE A 70 -10.04 -15.60 -6.81
C PHE A 70 -9.68 -16.18 -8.17
N SER A 71 -10.14 -17.40 -8.41
CA SER A 71 -10.20 -18.06 -9.72
C SER A 71 -11.67 -18.34 -10.01
N GLY A 72 -12.32 -17.50 -10.82
CA GLY A 72 -13.78 -17.48 -10.90
C GLY A 72 -14.39 -17.14 -9.53
N ASP A 73 -15.14 -18.08 -8.94
CA ASP A 73 -15.75 -17.93 -7.60
C ASP A 73 -15.00 -18.62 -6.46
N ALA A 74 -13.93 -19.36 -6.77
CA ALA A 74 -13.13 -20.01 -5.75
C ALA A 74 -12.04 -19.07 -5.22
N ILE A 75 -11.90 -19.00 -3.89
CA ILE A 75 -10.79 -18.30 -3.24
C ILE A 75 -9.55 -19.19 -3.36
N VAL A 76 -8.49 -18.68 -3.98
CA VAL A 76 -7.23 -19.41 -4.13
C VAL A 76 -6.30 -19.10 -2.97
N THR A 77 -6.12 -17.82 -2.65
CA THR A 77 -5.20 -17.38 -1.57
C THR A 77 -5.46 -15.94 -1.17
N THR A 78 -4.75 -15.48 -0.13
CA THR A 78 -4.81 -14.13 0.40
C THR A 78 -3.42 -13.53 0.57
N TYR A 79 -3.30 -12.22 0.37
CA TYR A 79 -2.09 -11.47 0.68
C TYR A 79 -2.41 -10.26 1.56
N PRO A 80 -1.82 -10.12 2.76
CA PRO A 80 -0.95 -11.10 3.43
C PRO A 80 -1.68 -12.44 3.70
N PRO A 81 -0.93 -13.54 3.89
CA PRO A 81 -1.53 -14.85 4.18
C PRO A 81 -2.28 -14.81 5.52
N VAL A 82 -3.55 -15.20 5.49
CA VAL A 82 -4.39 -15.32 6.69
C VAL A 82 -4.99 -16.73 6.79
N PRO A 83 -5.28 -17.23 8.00
CA PRO A 83 -5.85 -18.56 8.17
C PRO A 83 -7.22 -18.70 7.49
N GLN A 84 -7.46 -19.79 6.77
CA GLN A 84 -8.71 -20.04 6.05
C GLN A 84 -9.96 -19.99 6.95
N ALA A 85 -9.82 -20.38 8.22
CA ALA A 85 -10.90 -20.30 9.22
C ALA A 85 -11.46 -18.88 9.41
N THR A 86 -10.68 -17.84 9.07
CA THR A 86 -11.10 -16.44 9.19
C THR A 86 -11.81 -15.89 7.95
N TYR A 87 -11.85 -16.64 6.84
CA TYR A 87 -12.42 -16.15 5.58
C TYR A 87 -13.90 -15.80 5.68
N PRO A 88 -14.76 -16.62 6.32
CA PRO A 88 -16.18 -16.30 6.45
C PRO A 88 -16.42 -15.00 7.22
N GLU A 89 -15.59 -14.73 8.23
CA GLU A 89 -15.68 -13.49 9.02
C GLU A 89 -15.24 -12.28 8.18
N LEU A 90 -14.13 -12.41 7.44
CA LEU A 90 -13.59 -11.36 6.58
C LEU A 90 -14.52 -11.00 5.41
N LEU A 91 -15.22 -11.99 4.86
CA LEU A 91 -16.10 -11.82 3.70
C LEU A 91 -17.55 -11.57 4.07
N ARG A 92 -17.95 -11.69 5.35
CA ARG A 92 -19.34 -11.56 5.82
C ARG A 92 -20.06 -10.31 5.34
N HIS A 93 -19.33 -9.20 5.26
CA HIS A 93 -19.85 -7.88 4.86
C HIS A 93 -19.15 -7.35 3.61
N ALA A 94 -18.34 -8.18 2.95
CA ALA A 94 -17.66 -7.78 1.73
C ALA A 94 -18.58 -7.99 0.54
N ASP A 95 -18.70 -6.95 -0.29
CA ASP A 95 -19.39 -7.03 -1.57
C ASP A 95 -18.47 -7.75 -2.58
N LEU A 96 -18.88 -8.96 -2.99
CA LEU A 96 -18.10 -9.79 -3.91
C LEU A 96 -18.15 -9.27 -5.35
N ASP A 97 -19.11 -8.40 -5.71
CA ASP A 97 -19.21 -7.85 -7.06
C ASP A 97 -18.20 -6.73 -7.30
N ARG A 98 -17.60 -6.20 -6.23
CA ARG A 98 -16.48 -5.24 -6.29
C ARG A 98 -15.12 -5.89 -6.56
N ARG A 99 -15.12 -7.16 -7.00
CA ARG A 99 -13.92 -7.86 -7.47
C ARG A 99 -13.36 -7.14 -8.69
N GLU A 100 -12.08 -6.82 -8.64
CA GLU A 100 -11.35 -6.20 -9.75
C GLU A 100 -10.66 -7.29 -10.58
N LYS A 101 -10.80 -7.27 -11.91
CA LYS A 101 -10.13 -8.23 -12.78
C LYS A 101 -8.62 -8.01 -12.79
N ALA A 102 -7.85 -9.09 -12.71
CA ALA A 102 -6.39 -9.02 -12.66
C ALA A 102 -5.79 -8.32 -13.89
N ALA A 103 -6.34 -8.59 -15.07
CA ALA A 103 -5.90 -7.98 -16.33
C ALA A 103 -6.09 -6.45 -16.35
N GLU A 104 -7.21 -5.96 -15.84
CA GLU A 104 -7.52 -4.53 -15.74
C GLU A 104 -6.59 -3.84 -14.74
N LEU A 105 -6.35 -4.48 -13.59
CA LEU A 105 -5.43 -3.98 -12.58
C LEU A 105 -3.98 -3.92 -13.06
N ALA A 106 -3.55 -4.88 -13.87
CA ALA A 106 -2.23 -4.90 -14.47
C ALA A 106 -2.10 -3.80 -15.54
N ALA A 107 -3.13 -3.60 -16.36
CA ALA A 107 -3.17 -2.53 -17.37
C ALA A 107 -3.11 -1.14 -16.73
N ALA A 108 -3.88 -0.91 -15.65
CA ALA A 108 -3.89 0.36 -14.92
C ALA A 108 -2.55 0.69 -14.23
N GLN A 109 -1.75 -0.34 -13.90
CA GLN A 109 -0.44 -0.17 -13.28
C GLN A 109 0.67 0.19 -14.27
N ARG A 110 0.47 0.01 -15.57
CA ARG A 110 1.45 0.44 -16.56
C ARG A 110 1.44 1.98 -16.59
N PRO A 111 2.52 2.65 -16.14
CA PRO A 111 2.58 4.10 -16.28
C PRO A 111 2.51 4.40 -17.77
N LYS A 112 1.59 5.29 -18.16
CA LYS A 112 1.54 5.81 -19.53
C LYS A 112 2.85 6.54 -19.78
N LEU A 113 3.83 5.81 -20.31
CA LEU A 113 5.20 6.30 -20.55
C LEU A 113 5.18 7.55 -21.46
N THR A 114 4.11 7.68 -22.25
CA THR A 114 3.83 8.78 -23.16
C THR A 114 3.58 10.13 -22.48
N ASP A 115 3.12 10.16 -21.21
CA ASP A 115 2.87 11.44 -20.51
C ASP A 115 4.16 12.12 -20.02
N ARG A 116 5.27 11.39 -19.96
CA ARG A 116 6.57 11.92 -19.49
C ARG A 116 7.52 12.30 -20.62
N LEU A 117 7.14 12.10 -21.87
CA LEU A 117 7.95 12.54 -22.99
C LEU A 117 7.78 14.06 -23.17
N PRO A 118 8.86 14.86 -23.13
CA PRO A 118 8.75 16.28 -23.42
C PRO A 118 8.21 16.46 -24.84
N LYS A 119 7.09 17.19 -24.97
CA LYS A 119 6.52 17.52 -26.28
C LYS A 119 7.59 18.24 -27.10
N ARG A 120 8.15 17.55 -28.10
CA ARG A 120 9.12 18.13 -29.03
C ARG A 120 8.40 19.23 -29.81
N ARG A 121 8.56 20.49 -29.37
CA ARG A 121 8.10 21.66 -30.12
C ARG A 121 8.80 21.60 -31.49
N ARG A 122 8.04 21.25 -32.54
CA ARG A 122 8.49 21.43 -33.92
C ARG A 122 8.75 22.92 -34.12
N ARG A 123 10.00 23.28 -34.42
CA ARG A 123 10.33 24.61 -34.93
C ARG A 123 9.83 24.64 -36.38
N ALA A 124 8.96 25.60 -36.67
CA ALA A 124 8.59 25.99 -38.02
C ALA A 124 9.68 26.91 -38.59
#